data_AF-A0A852WCP1-F1
#
_entry.id   AF-A0A852WCP1-F1
#
_cell.length_a   1.000
_cell.length_b   1.000
_cell.length_c   1.000
_cell.angle_alpha   90.00
_cell.angle_beta   90.00
_cell.angle_gamma   90.00
#
_symmetry.space_group_name_H-M   'P 1'
#
loop_
_entity.id
_entity.type
_entity.pdbx_description
1 polymer ?
#
loop_
_entity_poly.entity_id
_entity_poly.type
_entity_poly.pdbx_seq_one_letter_code
_entity_poly.pdbx_strand_id
1 'polypeptide(L)'
;MSAEQWKPWAARIAVVVAVVVVYVALSRLWTFAHTDNPALVEDDTIVRVASSACAQMRDAAAAAAVPPTAPIPQRVGAINAENDAVTQLVATMNGLGQARLQADQPASQWLEDWGRLVTARDAYARALAADRPKPLVLPTIDGKGLVDRLNNVGLNCRVPLVMLAP
;
A
#
# COMPACT_ATOMS: atom_id res chain seq x y z
N MET A 1 61.49 22.60 -11.38
CA MET A 1 61.02 22.07 -10.08
C MET A 1 61.95 20.94 -9.69
N SER A 2 62.68 21.07 -8.58
CA SER A 2 63.56 19.99 -8.09
C SER A 2 62.73 18.77 -7.68
N ALA A 3 63.34 17.58 -7.76
CA ALA A 3 62.71 16.29 -7.45
C ALA A 3 62.15 16.15 -6.01
N GLU A 4 62.29 17.18 -5.16
CA GLU A 4 61.75 17.22 -3.80
C GLU A 4 60.46 18.05 -3.67
N GLN A 5 60.21 18.99 -4.59
CA GLN A 5 59.03 19.88 -4.54
C GLN A 5 57.74 19.27 -5.09
N TRP A 6 57.81 18.18 -5.86
CA TRP A 6 56.61 17.52 -6.43
C TRP A 6 55.86 16.67 -5.39
N LYS A 7 56.57 16.10 -4.40
CA LYS A 7 55.99 15.27 -3.35
C LYS A 7 54.90 15.98 -2.52
N PRO A 8 55.11 17.20 -1.99
CA PRO A 8 54.05 17.91 -1.26
C PRO A 8 52.88 18.32 -2.17
N TRP A 9 53.13 18.57 -3.46
CA TRP A 9 52.10 18.92 -4.42
C TRP A 9 51.22 17.72 -4.79
N ALA A 10 51.84 16.56 -5.04
CA ALA A 10 51.15 15.30 -5.26
C ALA A 10 50.34 14.85 -4.03
N ALA A 11 50.88 15.03 -2.82
CA ALA A 11 50.16 14.72 -1.58
C ALA A 11 48.89 15.58 -1.42
N ARG A 12 48.96 16.88 -1.71
CA ARG A 12 47.79 17.78 -1.67
C ARG A 12 46.73 17.37 -2.68
N ILE A 13 47.13 17.02 -3.89
CA ILE A 13 46.20 16.54 -4.91
C ILE A 13 45.56 15.22 -4.49
N ALA A 14 46.34 14.28 -3.96
CA ALA A 14 45.82 13.00 -3.49
C ALA A 14 44.75 13.19 -2.39
N VAL A 15 44.98 14.11 -1.45
CA VAL A 15 43.99 14.45 -0.41
C VAL A 15 42.72 15.05 -1.02
N VAL A 16 42.85 16.00 -1.95
CA VAL A 16 41.68 16.61 -2.61
C VAL A 16 40.87 15.56 -3.39
N VAL A 17 41.55 14.70 -4.16
CA VAL A 17 40.90 13.62 -4.91
C VAL A 17 40.20 12.65 -3.96
N ALA A 18 40.85 12.24 -2.87
CA ALA A 18 40.25 11.37 -1.87
C ALA A 18 39.00 12.00 -1.24
N VAL A 19 39.04 13.28 -0.89
CA VAL A 19 37.88 14.01 -0.34
C VAL A 19 36.74 14.07 -1.35
N VAL A 20 37.01 14.37 -2.62
CA VAL A 20 35.99 14.40 -3.68
C VAL A 20 35.36 13.02 -3.86
N VAL A 21 36.16 11.96 -3.89
CA VAL A 21 35.66 10.57 -4.01
C VAL A 21 34.76 10.21 -2.83
N VAL A 22 35.17 10.53 -1.60
CA VAL A 22 34.36 10.29 -0.40
C VAL A 22 33.05 11.09 -0.45
N TYR A 23 33.10 12.38 -0.82
CA TYR A 23 31.90 13.21 -0.95
C TYR A 23 30.92 12.65 -1.99
N VAL A 24 31.42 12.23 -3.16
CA VAL A 24 30.59 11.63 -4.21
C VAL A 24 30.01 10.30 -3.73
N ALA A 25 30.80 9.45 -3.07
CA ALA A 25 30.31 8.18 -2.53
C ALA A 25 29.21 8.39 -1.47
N LEU A 26 29.42 9.33 -0.54
CA LEU A 26 28.44 9.66 0.51
C LEU A 26 27.17 10.29 -0.05
N SER A 27 27.28 11.20 -1.03
CA SER A 27 26.10 11.79 -1.68
C SER A 27 25.30 10.76 -2.47
N ARG A 28 25.98 9.82 -3.16
CA ARG A 28 25.33 8.70 -3.84
C ARG A 28 24.64 7.75 -2.87
N LEU A 29 25.30 7.40 -1.77
CA LEU A 29 24.70 6.61 -0.68
C LEU A 29 23.50 7.32 -0.07
N TRP A 30 23.59 8.62 0.16
CA TRP A 30 22.49 9.44 0.67
C TRP A 30 21.30 9.42 -0.28
N THR A 31 21.52 9.64 -1.59
CA THR A 31 20.44 9.58 -2.59
C THR A 31 19.85 8.19 -2.72
N PHE A 32 20.66 7.13 -2.65
CA PHE A 32 20.17 5.75 -2.72
C PHE A 32 19.33 5.41 -1.48
N ALA A 33 19.79 5.80 -0.29
CA ALA A 33 19.07 5.60 0.97
C ALA A 33 17.79 6.45 1.08
N HIS A 34 17.68 7.55 0.32
CA HIS A 34 16.49 8.41 0.25
C HIS A 34 15.70 8.21 -1.04
N THR A 35 16.01 7.18 -1.84
CA THR A 35 15.13 6.82 -2.95
C THR A 35 13.94 6.09 -2.36
N ASP A 36 12.84 6.81 -2.22
CA ASP A 36 11.52 6.28 -1.88
C ASP A 36 11.24 5.04 -2.71
N ASN A 37 10.92 3.91 -2.06
CA ASN A 37 10.61 2.69 -2.78
C ASN A 37 9.18 2.81 -3.31
N PRO A 38 8.97 2.96 -4.63
CA PRO A 38 7.64 3.26 -5.18
C PRO A 38 6.63 2.11 -4.99
N ALA A 39 7.07 0.97 -4.45
CA ALA A 39 6.22 -0.16 -4.11
C ALA A 39 5.73 -0.16 -2.65
N LEU A 40 6.26 0.69 -1.77
CA LEU A 40 5.99 0.66 -0.32
C LEU A 40 5.47 2.00 0.17
N VAL A 41 4.54 1.96 1.11
CA VAL A 41 4.11 3.14 1.85
C VAL A 41 5.09 3.34 3.02
N GLU A 42 5.81 4.46 3.02
CA GLU A 42 6.91 4.70 3.96
C GLU A 42 6.66 5.90 4.91
N ASP A 43 5.64 6.75 4.65
CA ASP A 43 5.30 7.87 5.54
C ASP A 43 4.75 7.37 6.89
N ASP A 44 5.45 7.70 7.98
CA ASP A 44 5.12 7.29 9.35
C ASP A 44 3.70 7.66 9.79
N THR A 45 3.14 8.75 9.28
CA THR A 45 1.77 9.17 9.59
C THR A 45 0.78 8.28 8.85
N ILE A 46 1.01 8.03 7.55
CA ILE A 46 0.20 7.12 6.74
C ILE A 46 0.25 5.71 7.33
N VAL A 47 1.44 5.18 7.63
CA VAL A 47 1.63 3.83 8.20
C VAL A 47 0.88 3.66 9.52
N ARG A 48 0.97 4.64 10.42
CA ARG A 48 0.31 4.59 11.73
C ARG A 48 -1.21 4.60 11.62
N VAL A 49 -1.74 5.49 10.77
CA VAL A 49 -3.19 5.64 10.57
C VAL A 49 -3.75 4.42 9.84
N ALA A 50 -3.06 3.95 8.81
CA ALA A 50 -3.40 2.71 8.11
C ALA A 50 -3.41 1.52 9.07
N SER A 51 -2.38 1.36 9.91
CA SER A 51 -2.32 0.24 10.86
C SER A 51 -3.53 0.19 11.79
N SER A 52 -3.93 1.33 12.35
CA SER A 52 -5.11 1.43 13.22
C SER A 52 -6.41 1.17 12.46
N ALA A 53 -6.59 1.82 11.31
CA ALA A 53 -7.80 1.70 10.50
C ALA A 53 -7.97 0.28 9.94
N CYS A 54 -6.87 -0.38 9.56
CA CYS A 54 -6.87 -1.75 9.09
C CYS A 54 -7.20 -2.74 10.21
N ALA A 55 -6.73 -2.52 11.44
CA ALA A 55 -7.15 -3.34 12.57
C ALA A 55 -8.67 -3.25 12.78
N GLN A 56 -9.22 -2.03 12.82
CA GLN A 56 -10.66 -1.80 12.95
C GLN A 56 -11.47 -2.44 11.81
N MET A 57 -11.01 -2.28 10.56
CA MET A 57 -11.67 -2.90 9.40
C MET A 57 -11.67 -4.42 9.49
N ARG A 58 -10.55 -5.05 9.92
CA ARG A 58 -10.49 -6.51 10.10
C ARG A 58 -11.44 -6.99 11.18
N ASP A 59 -11.49 -6.29 12.31
CA ASP A 59 -12.36 -6.65 13.43
C ASP A 59 -13.83 -6.53 13.05
N ALA A 60 -14.20 -5.43 12.36
CA ALA A 60 -15.55 -5.23 11.85
C ALA A 60 -15.94 -6.28 10.80
N ALA A 61 -15.05 -6.60 9.87
CA ALA A 61 -15.30 -7.62 8.86
C ALA A 61 -15.45 -9.02 9.46
N ALA A 62 -14.61 -9.36 10.45
CA ALA A 62 -14.72 -10.63 11.16
C ALA A 62 -16.03 -10.72 11.96
N ALA A 63 -16.47 -9.62 12.57
CA ALA A 63 -17.74 -9.56 13.30
C ALA A 63 -18.97 -9.68 12.38
N ALA A 64 -18.87 -9.21 11.14
CA ALA A 64 -19.94 -9.28 10.14
C ALA A 64 -20.04 -10.64 9.45
N ALA A 65 -18.98 -11.45 9.48
CA ALA A 65 -18.88 -12.68 8.72
C ALA A 65 -19.99 -13.69 9.10
N VAL A 66 -20.60 -14.29 8.07
CA VAL A 66 -21.60 -15.36 8.22
C VAL A 66 -21.16 -16.60 7.43
N PRO A 67 -21.63 -17.81 7.80
CA PRO A 67 -21.33 -19.01 7.04
C PRO A 67 -21.83 -18.93 5.59
N PRO A 68 -21.17 -19.56 4.61
CA PRO A 68 -21.63 -19.62 3.21
C PRO A 68 -23.00 -20.29 3.03
N THR A 69 -23.41 -21.10 4.00
CA THR A 69 -24.71 -21.79 4.07
C THR A 69 -25.84 -20.93 4.64
N ALA A 70 -25.55 -19.72 5.11
CA ALA A 70 -26.57 -18.82 5.64
C ALA A 70 -27.57 -18.38 4.55
N PRO A 71 -28.80 -18.01 4.92
CA PRO A 71 -29.78 -17.46 3.99
C PRO A 71 -29.23 -16.28 3.16
N ILE A 72 -29.61 -16.18 1.89
CA ILE A 72 -29.18 -15.12 0.97
C ILE A 72 -29.26 -13.70 1.58
N PRO A 73 -30.36 -13.29 2.24
CA PRO A 73 -30.43 -11.96 2.85
C PRO A 73 -29.35 -11.71 3.92
N GLN A 74 -28.99 -12.74 4.70
CA GLN A 74 -27.94 -12.62 5.72
C GLN A 74 -26.56 -12.51 5.08
N ARG A 75 -26.28 -13.29 4.02
CA ARG A 75 -25.02 -13.22 3.27
C ARG A 75 -24.83 -11.86 2.59
N VAL A 76 -25.87 -11.35 1.94
CA VAL A 76 -25.84 -10.00 1.34
C VAL A 76 -25.63 -8.93 2.41
N GLY A 77 -26.30 -9.04 3.57
CA GLY A 77 -26.10 -8.15 4.71
C GLY A 77 -24.66 -8.17 5.23
N ALA A 78 -24.05 -9.35 5.36
CA ALA A 78 -22.65 -9.51 5.76
C ALA A 78 -21.69 -8.86 4.76
N ILE A 79 -21.88 -9.11 3.45
CA ILE A 79 -21.05 -8.50 2.40
C ILE A 79 -21.10 -6.97 2.46
N ASN A 80 -22.30 -6.41 2.66
CA ASN A 80 -22.48 -4.96 2.79
C ASN A 80 -21.78 -4.40 4.03
N ALA A 81 -21.93 -5.03 5.19
CA ALA A 81 -21.25 -4.61 6.42
C ALA A 81 -19.72 -4.71 6.32
N GLU A 82 -19.20 -5.74 5.65
CA GLU A 82 -17.77 -5.86 5.33
C GLU A 82 -17.30 -4.74 4.38
N ASN A 83 -18.10 -4.39 3.38
CA ASN A 83 -17.80 -3.28 2.45
C ASN A 83 -17.84 -1.92 3.15
N ASP A 84 -18.73 -1.73 4.12
CA ASP A 84 -18.81 -0.52 4.94
C ASP A 84 -17.54 -0.36 5.79
N ALA A 85 -17.01 -1.46 6.33
CA ALA A 85 -15.74 -1.45 7.06
C ALA A 85 -14.55 -1.00 6.18
N VAL A 86 -14.51 -1.45 4.92
CA VAL A 86 -13.50 -0.98 3.94
C VAL A 86 -13.72 0.50 3.59
N THR A 87 -14.97 0.91 3.39
CA THR A 87 -15.29 2.31 3.07
C THR A 87 -14.88 3.24 4.21
N GLN A 88 -15.06 2.81 5.46
CA GLN A 88 -14.60 3.54 6.64
C GLN A 88 -13.06 3.62 6.72
N LEU A 89 -12.34 2.56 6.37
CA LEU A 89 -10.88 2.58 6.22
C LEU A 89 -10.47 3.64 5.19
N VAL A 90 -11.04 3.60 3.99
CA VAL A 90 -10.74 4.55 2.91
C VAL A 90 -11.05 5.99 3.32
N ALA A 91 -12.20 6.22 3.98
CA ALA A 91 -12.57 7.54 4.49
C ALA A 91 -11.58 8.05 5.56
N THR A 92 -11.16 7.19 6.48
CA THR A 92 -10.17 7.52 7.51
C THR A 92 -8.84 7.93 6.89
N MET A 93 -8.36 7.16 5.89
CA MET A 93 -7.12 7.46 5.18
C MET A 93 -7.21 8.76 4.38
N ASN A 94 -8.34 9.01 3.70
CA ASN A 94 -8.59 10.26 2.98
C ASN A 94 -8.59 11.48 3.92
N GLY A 95 -8.88 11.30 5.21
CA GLY A 95 -8.76 12.34 6.24
C GLY A 95 -7.34 12.88 6.43
N LEU A 96 -6.30 12.18 5.96
CA LEU A 96 -4.91 12.65 5.97
C LEU A 96 -4.62 13.73 4.92
N GLY A 97 -5.53 13.89 3.95
CA GLY A 97 -5.42 14.82 2.84
C GLY A 97 -4.74 14.22 1.61
N GLN A 98 -5.31 14.53 0.44
CA GLN A 98 -4.84 14.01 -0.86
C GLN A 98 -3.38 14.35 -1.15
N ALA A 99 -2.91 15.54 -0.76
CA ALA A 99 -1.53 15.95 -0.98
C ALA A 99 -0.51 15.02 -0.32
N ARG A 100 -0.79 14.55 0.91
CA ARG A 100 0.10 13.61 1.62
C ARG A 100 0.04 12.22 0.99
N LEU A 101 -1.17 11.73 0.68
CA LEU A 101 -1.36 10.41 0.07
C LEU A 101 -0.74 10.30 -1.34
N GLN A 102 -0.65 11.40 -2.08
CA GLN A 102 -0.01 11.42 -3.40
C GLN A 102 1.51 11.57 -3.32
N ALA A 103 2.01 12.18 -2.25
CA ALA A 103 3.43 12.39 -2.03
C ALA A 103 4.17 11.09 -1.65
N ASP A 104 3.47 10.11 -1.07
CA ASP A 104 4.01 8.81 -0.65
C ASP A 104 3.37 7.69 -1.48
N GLN A 105 4.02 7.33 -2.59
CA GLN A 105 3.53 6.25 -3.44
C GLN A 105 3.83 4.90 -2.78
N PRO A 106 2.89 3.93 -2.75
CA PRO A 106 1.68 3.84 -3.56
C PRO A 106 0.37 4.19 -2.81
N ALA A 107 0.41 5.05 -1.77
CA ALA A 107 -0.72 5.20 -0.85
C ALA A 107 -2.04 5.59 -1.53
N SER A 108 -2.04 6.57 -2.44
CA SER A 108 -3.26 6.95 -3.17
C SER A 108 -3.81 5.81 -4.03
N GLN A 109 -2.93 5.11 -4.75
CA GLN A 109 -3.33 3.99 -5.62
C GLN A 109 -3.84 2.79 -4.82
N TRP A 110 -3.26 2.54 -3.66
CA TRP A 110 -3.70 1.50 -2.74
C TRP A 110 -5.13 1.73 -2.24
N LEU A 111 -5.52 3.00 -1.98
CA LEU A 111 -6.90 3.34 -1.62
C LEU A 111 -7.88 3.15 -2.78
N GLU A 112 -7.48 3.46 -4.01
CA GLU A 112 -8.29 3.15 -5.20
C GLU A 112 -8.52 1.64 -5.34
N ASP A 113 -7.49 0.84 -5.08
CA ASP A 113 -7.56 -0.63 -5.13
C ASP A 113 -8.55 -1.17 -4.09
N TRP A 114 -8.65 -0.57 -2.90
CA TRP A 114 -9.70 -0.93 -1.93
C TRP A 114 -11.10 -0.60 -2.45
N GLY A 115 -11.28 0.55 -3.11
CA GLY A 115 -12.52 0.92 -3.78
C GLY A 115 -12.93 -0.06 -4.90
N ARG A 116 -11.94 -0.58 -5.63
CA ARG A 116 -12.16 -1.63 -6.66
C ARG A 116 -12.64 -2.94 -6.04
N LEU A 117 -12.10 -3.33 -4.87
CA LEU A 117 -12.56 -4.51 -4.13
C LEU A 117 -14.03 -4.36 -3.70
N VAL A 118 -14.37 -3.22 -3.11
CA VAL A 118 -15.76 -2.92 -2.69
C VAL A 118 -16.71 -2.97 -3.89
N THR A 119 -16.33 -2.36 -5.02
CA THR A 119 -17.15 -2.36 -6.23
C THR A 119 -17.41 -3.77 -6.77
N ALA A 120 -16.39 -4.63 -6.80
CA ALA A 120 -16.53 -6.02 -7.24
C ALA A 120 -17.44 -6.82 -6.29
N ARG A 121 -17.30 -6.62 -4.99
CA ARG A 121 -18.11 -7.29 -3.96
C ARG A 121 -19.57 -6.83 -3.96
N ASP A 122 -19.82 -5.55 -4.18
CA ASP A 122 -21.16 -4.98 -4.33
C ASP A 122 -21.86 -5.53 -5.60
N ALA A 123 -21.13 -5.68 -6.72
CA ALA A 123 -21.66 -6.36 -7.90
C ALA A 123 -22.02 -7.84 -7.62
N TYR A 124 -21.19 -8.55 -6.84
CA TYR A 124 -21.48 -9.91 -6.40
C TYR A 124 -22.72 -9.97 -5.49
N ALA A 125 -22.83 -9.09 -4.49
CA ALA A 125 -23.97 -9.03 -3.59
C ALA A 125 -25.28 -8.78 -4.34
N ARG A 126 -25.29 -7.88 -5.33
CA ARG A 126 -26.46 -7.65 -6.20
C ARG A 126 -26.83 -8.89 -7.01
N ALA A 127 -25.85 -9.61 -7.56
CA ALA A 127 -26.09 -10.83 -8.32
C ALA A 127 -26.67 -11.95 -7.42
N LEU A 128 -26.16 -12.06 -6.20
CA LEU A 128 -26.65 -12.99 -5.17
C LEU A 128 -28.09 -12.65 -4.75
N ALA A 129 -28.40 -11.38 -4.49
CA ALA A 129 -29.73 -10.91 -4.12
C ALA A 129 -30.78 -11.13 -5.23
N ALA A 130 -30.35 -11.10 -6.49
CA ALA A 130 -31.20 -11.33 -7.66
C ALA A 130 -31.41 -12.82 -7.99
N ASP A 131 -30.95 -13.74 -7.14
CA ASP A 131 -30.96 -15.20 -7.36
C ASP A 131 -30.28 -15.62 -8.68
N ARG A 132 -29.26 -14.85 -9.08
CA ARG A 132 -28.42 -15.09 -10.26
C ARG A 132 -26.95 -15.01 -9.89
N PRO A 133 -26.47 -15.85 -8.95
CA PRO A 133 -25.11 -15.75 -8.44
C PRO A 133 -24.11 -15.90 -9.58
N LYS A 134 -23.27 -14.89 -9.74
CA LYS A 134 -22.08 -14.95 -10.58
C LYS A 134 -20.86 -15.14 -9.68
N PRO A 135 -19.79 -15.79 -10.15
CA PRO A 135 -18.53 -15.80 -9.40
C PRO A 135 -18.08 -14.37 -9.08
N LEU A 136 -17.53 -14.16 -7.88
CA LEU A 136 -16.81 -12.93 -7.57
C LEU A 136 -15.57 -12.86 -8.47
N VAL A 137 -15.50 -11.83 -9.31
CA VAL A 137 -14.35 -11.60 -10.20
C VAL A 137 -13.65 -10.33 -9.75
N LEU A 138 -12.39 -10.47 -9.34
CA LEU A 138 -11.54 -9.35 -8.99
C LEU A 138 -10.69 -8.94 -10.21
N PRO A 139 -10.49 -7.62 -10.44
CA PRO A 139 -9.74 -7.16 -11.59
C PRO A 139 -8.24 -7.48 -11.49
N THR A 140 -7.62 -7.63 -12.66
CA THR A 140 -6.16 -7.61 -12.83
C THR A 140 -5.79 -6.25 -13.41
N ILE A 141 -4.84 -5.56 -12.79
CA ILE A 141 -4.43 -4.20 -13.16
C ILE A 141 -2.92 -4.23 -13.37
N ASP A 142 -2.47 -3.85 -14.56
CA ASP A 142 -1.06 -3.88 -14.97
C ASP A 142 -0.42 -5.28 -14.81
N GLY A 143 -1.19 -6.33 -15.10
CA GLY A 143 -0.74 -7.72 -14.98
C GLY A 143 -0.67 -8.26 -13.55
N LYS A 144 -1.02 -7.46 -12.53
CA LYS A 144 -1.06 -7.87 -11.11
C LYS A 144 -2.50 -8.03 -10.64
N GLY A 145 -2.79 -9.11 -9.91
CA GLY A 145 -4.11 -9.31 -9.31
C GLY A 145 -4.39 -8.26 -8.23
N LEU A 146 -5.66 -7.85 -8.09
CA LEU A 146 -6.04 -6.82 -7.11
C LEU A 146 -5.60 -7.17 -5.68
N VAL A 147 -5.74 -8.43 -5.26
CA VAL A 147 -5.34 -8.88 -3.91
C VAL A 147 -3.83 -8.72 -3.70
N ASP A 148 -3.02 -8.99 -4.71
CA ASP A 148 -1.56 -8.80 -4.62
C ASP A 148 -1.20 -7.32 -4.50
N ARG A 149 -1.91 -6.45 -5.24
CA ARG A 149 -1.71 -5.00 -5.15
C ARG A 149 -2.11 -4.45 -3.78
N LEU A 150 -3.18 -4.98 -3.18
CA LEU A 150 -3.63 -4.59 -1.84
C LEU A 150 -2.71 -5.06 -0.72
N ASN A 151 -2.16 -6.27 -0.85
CA ASN A 151 -1.37 -6.91 0.21
C ASN A 151 0.12 -6.53 0.20
N ASN A 152 0.65 -6.03 -0.92
CA ASN A 152 2.10 -5.84 -1.11
C ASN A 152 2.49 -4.36 -1.21
N VAL A 153 2.09 -3.55 -0.21
CA VAL A 153 2.44 -2.12 -0.09
C VAL A 153 3.24 -1.77 1.17
N GLY A 154 3.81 -2.77 1.84
CA GLY A 154 4.57 -2.57 3.09
C GLY A 154 3.72 -2.37 4.35
N LEU A 155 2.39 -2.27 4.22
CA LEU A 155 1.46 -2.14 5.34
C LEU A 155 0.98 -3.50 5.85
N ASN A 156 0.78 -3.63 7.17
CA ASN A 156 0.13 -4.81 7.76
C ASN A 156 -1.40 -4.73 7.63
N CYS A 157 -1.87 -4.67 6.39
CA CYS A 157 -3.28 -4.48 6.03
C CYS A 157 -3.70 -5.46 4.94
N ARG A 158 -3.58 -6.75 5.22
CA ARG A 158 -3.98 -7.79 4.28
C ARG A 158 -5.50 -7.85 4.13
N VAL A 159 -5.96 -8.12 2.91
CA VAL A 159 -7.37 -8.37 2.62
C VAL A 159 -7.85 -9.57 3.47
N PRO A 160 -8.88 -9.39 4.32
CA PRO A 160 -9.45 -10.48 5.10
C PRO A 160 -9.96 -11.62 4.21
N LEU A 161 -9.73 -12.87 4.61
CA LEU A 161 -10.20 -14.04 3.83
C LEU A 161 -11.72 -14.07 3.69
N VAL A 162 -12.45 -13.59 4.70
CA VAL A 162 -13.92 -13.44 4.64
C VAL A 162 -14.36 -12.55 3.49
N MET A 163 -13.53 -11.57 3.09
CA MET A 163 -13.84 -10.70 1.95
C MET A 163 -13.54 -11.34 0.58
N LEU A 164 -12.86 -12.49 0.58
CA LEU A 164 -12.54 -13.26 -0.64
C LEU A 164 -13.42 -14.52 -0.77
N ALA A 165 -14.12 -14.90 0.30
CA ALA A 165 -15.01 -16.04 0.33
C ALA A 165 -16.44 -15.62 -0.09
N PRO A 166 -17.04 -16.26 -1.11
CA PRO A 166 -18.44 -16.07 -1.47
C PRO A 166 -19.42 -16.74 -0.51
#